data_AF-A0A5E4PHI8-F1
#
_entry.id   AF-A0A5E4PHI8-F1
#
_cell.length_a   1.000
_cell.length_b   1.000
_cell.length_c   1.000
_cell.angle_alpha   90.00
_cell.angle_beta   90.00
_cell.angle_gamma   90.00
#
_symmetry.space_group_name_H-M   'P 1'
#
loop_
_entity.id
_entity.type
_entity.pdbx_description
1 polymer ?
#
loop_
_entity_poly.entity_id
_entity_poly.type
_entity_poly.pdbx_seq_one_letter_code
_entity_poly.pdbx_strand_id
1 'polypeptide(L)'
;MKKKIAIYLAGSIQKAHEENDSHWSEQDIGNLKELLSDYEISILNPALRSDDLSDQRSVFGRDMLQVYCCNFVFVDARGRCGLGVGAEMMWAKLNAIPVITLSPKNTHYNKSVTSLLGTRVENWIHPFIESLSDCVAENLAEGASWINTAVNNRSMPIKSIEQIHESMRYYHENQLTYDIPMQEVLMSNIDLSIRIKSINPSS
;
A
#
# COMPACT_ATOMS: atom_id res chain seq x y z
N MET A 1 -6.05 5.45 30.61
CA MET A 1 -5.28 4.39 29.91
C MET A 1 -5.04 4.84 28.49
N LYS A 2 -3.84 4.64 27.93
CA LYS A 2 -3.56 4.94 26.52
C LYS A 2 -4.37 4.00 25.63
N LYS A 3 -4.86 4.50 24.49
CA LYS A 3 -5.54 3.66 23.49
C LYS A 3 -4.50 2.75 22.85
N LYS A 4 -4.83 1.48 22.66
CA LYS A 4 -3.95 0.50 22.03
C LYS A 4 -4.10 0.58 20.51
N ILE A 5 -2.98 0.60 19.80
CA ILE A 5 -2.94 0.51 18.34
C ILE A 5 -1.92 -0.52 17.90
N ALA A 6 -2.25 -1.33 16.90
CA ALA A 6 -1.34 -2.26 16.24
C ALA A 6 -0.95 -1.72 14.86
N ILE A 7 0.35 -1.69 14.56
CA ILE A 7 0.87 -1.23 13.28
C ILE A 7 1.69 -2.35 12.65
N TYR A 8 1.31 -2.77 11.45
CA TYR A 8 2.09 -3.69 10.62
C TYR A 8 3.11 -2.90 9.80
N LEU A 9 4.38 -3.28 9.89
CA LEU A 9 5.48 -2.61 9.19
C LEU A 9 5.82 -3.39 7.91
N ALA A 10 5.22 -3.00 6.80
CA ALA A 10 5.50 -3.57 5.49
C ALA A 10 6.78 -2.97 4.91
N GLY A 11 7.66 -3.78 4.33
CA GLY A 11 8.91 -3.32 3.76
C GLY A 11 9.80 -4.48 3.32
N SER A 12 10.92 -4.17 2.66
CA SER A 12 11.89 -5.19 2.30
C SER A 12 12.56 -5.76 3.56
N ILE A 13 12.79 -7.06 3.58
CA ILE A 13 13.59 -7.73 4.62
C ILE A 13 15.02 -7.78 4.12
N GLN A 14 15.96 -7.27 4.92
CA GLN A 14 17.37 -7.28 4.56
C GLN A 14 17.85 -8.72 4.31
N LYS A 15 18.23 -9.02 3.06
CA LYS A 15 18.91 -10.27 2.71
C LYS A 15 20.41 -10.04 2.79
N ALA A 16 21.18 -11.05 3.23
CA ALA A 16 22.62 -10.94 3.47
C ALA A 16 23.48 -10.52 2.25
N HIS A 17 22.90 -10.49 1.04
CA HIS A 17 23.59 -10.13 -0.21
C HIS A 17 23.00 -8.89 -0.91
N GLU A 18 21.98 -8.24 -0.33
CA GLU A 18 21.31 -7.08 -0.91
C GLU A 18 21.63 -5.83 -0.06
N GLU A 19 22.65 -5.07 -0.46
CA GLU A 19 23.13 -3.88 0.28
C GLU A 19 22.21 -2.65 0.16
N ASN A 20 21.24 -2.66 -0.78
CA ASN A 20 20.52 -1.45 -1.21
C ASN A 20 19.00 -1.45 -0.89
N ASP A 21 18.53 -2.38 -0.06
CA ASP A 21 17.10 -2.45 0.28
C ASP A 21 16.80 -1.63 1.55
N SER A 22 15.99 -0.58 1.38
CA SER A 22 15.43 0.17 2.51
C SER A 22 14.54 -0.75 3.35
N HIS A 23 14.74 -0.72 4.65
CA HIS A 23 13.98 -1.52 5.61
C HIS A 23 13.70 -0.70 6.87
N TRP A 24 12.71 -1.15 7.64
CA TRP A 24 12.40 -0.57 8.94
C TRP A 24 13.54 -0.83 9.93
N SER A 25 14.24 0.23 10.32
CA SER A 25 15.29 0.17 11.33
C SER A 25 14.73 0.34 12.75
N GLU A 26 15.50 -0.05 13.76
CA GLU A 26 15.15 0.22 15.16
C GLU A 26 15.00 1.73 15.44
N GLN A 27 15.77 2.56 14.74
CA GLN A 27 15.64 4.02 14.83
C GLN A 27 14.29 4.50 14.26
N ASP A 28 13.88 3.99 13.10
CA ASP A 28 12.58 4.33 12.51
C ASP A 28 11.43 3.95 13.46
N ILE A 29 11.51 2.74 14.03
CA ILE A 29 10.51 2.22 14.99
C ILE A 29 10.49 3.07 16.27
N GLY A 30 11.67 3.44 16.79
CA GLY A 30 11.79 4.31 17.96
C GLY A 30 11.17 5.68 17.72
N ASN A 31 11.51 6.32 16.60
CA ASN A 31 10.97 7.61 16.20
C ASN A 31 9.44 7.56 16.02
N LEU A 32 8.93 6.51 15.37
CA LEU A 32 7.49 6.33 15.20
C LEU A 32 6.76 6.21 16.54
N LYS A 33 7.32 5.45 17.50
CA LYS A 33 6.77 5.33 18.85
C LYS A 33 6.78 6.64 19.62
N GLU A 34 7.81 7.46 19.44
CA GLU A 34 7.89 8.78 20.06
C GLU A 34 6.81 9.73 19.48
N LEU A 35 6.69 9.77 18.15
CA LEU A 35 5.69 10.57 17.44
C LEU A 35 4.24 10.17 17.77
N LEU A 36 4.03 8.92 18.18
CA LEU A 36 2.74 8.35 18.58
C LEU A 36 2.69 8.04 20.08
N SER A 37 3.42 8.82 20.89
CA SER A 37 3.59 8.56 22.33
C SER A 37 2.29 8.61 23.14
N ASP A 38 1.20 9.16 22.62
CA ASP A 38 -0.12 9.14 23.25
C ASP A 38 -0.80 7.75 23.24
N TYR A 39 -0.25 6.78 22.49
CA TYR A 39 -0.81 5.44 22.33
C TYR A 39 0.08 4.37 22.95
N GLU A 40 -0.52 3.21 23.21
CA GLU A 40 0.21 1.97 23.47
C GLU A 40 0.34 1.22 22.14
N ILE A 41 1.53 1.22 21.56
CA ILE A 41 1.77 0.72 20.20
C ILE A 41 2.30 -0.71 20.22
N SER A 42 1.61 -1.60 19.51
CA SER A 42 2.09 -2.94 19.16
C SER A 42 2.64 -2.91 17.73
N ILE A 43 3.92 -3.22 17.57
CA ILE A 43 4.57 -3.31 16.25
C ILE A 43 4.54 -4.76 15.79
N LEU A 44 3.96 -4.99 14.61
CA LEU A 44 4.01 -6.26 13.91
C LEU A 44 5.06 -6.13 12.79
N ASN A 45 6.27 -6.64 13.04
CA ASN A 45 7.38 -6.56 12.09
C ASN A 45 7.60 -7.94 11.45
N PRO A 46 7.40 -8.11 10.14
CA PRO A 46 7.60 -9.38 9.46
C PRO A 46 9.06 -9.85 9.48
N ALA A 47 10.04 -8.95 9.70
CA ALA A 47 11.44 -9.31 9.85
C ALA A 47 11.78 -9.97 11.21
N LEU A 48 10.95 -9.77 12.24
CA LEU A 48 11.12 -10.41 13.54
C LEU A 48 10.43 -11.78 13.54
N ARG A 49 11.19 -12.82 13.24
CA ARG A 49 10.67 -14.17 12.97
C ARG A 49 11.21 -15.21 13.94
N SER A 50 10.35 -16.16 14.27
CA SER A 50 10.67 -17.36 15.05
C SER A 50 10.10 -18.62 14.42
N ASP A 51 9.49 -18.49 13.23
CA ASP A 51 8.86 -19.55 12.46
C ASP A 51 9.83 -20.19 11.46
N ASP A 52 9.48 -21.37 10.96
CA ASP A 52 10.26 -22.09 9.95
C ASP A 52 10.13 -21.41 8.58
N LEU A 53 11.18 -20.68 8.17
CA LEU A 53 11.22 -19.97 6.90
C LEU A 53 11.18 -20.88 5.67
N SER A 54 11.41 -22.18 5.84
CA SER A 54 11.28 -23.16 4.76
C SER A 54 9.82 -23.56 4.49
N ASP A 55 8.92 -23.35 5.45
CA ASP A 55 7.47 -23.55 5.28
C ASP A 55 6.82 -22.29 4.71
N GLN A 56 6.82 -22.19 3.38
CA GLN A 56 6.25 -21.08 2.62
C GLN A 56 4.78 -20.80 2.96
N ARG A 57 4.00 -21.83 3.30
CA ARG A 57 2.58 -21.67 3.63
C ARG A 57 2.41 -20.98 4.98
N SER A 58 3.20 -21.38 5.97
CA SER A 58 3.23 -20.75 7.29
C SER A 58 3.76 -19.32 7.19
N VAL A 59 4.83 -19.10 6.40
CA VAL A 59 5.39 -17.77 6.16
C VAL A 59 4.33 -16.81 5.59
N PHE A 60 3.70 -17.19 4.49
CA PHE A 60 2.66 -16.39 3.85
C PHE A 60 1.45 -16.17 4.77
N GLY A 61 0.96 -17.24 5.40
CA GLY A 61 -0.19 -17.18 6.29
C GLY A 61 0.03 -16.27 7.49
N ARG A 62 1.23 -16.29 8.08
CA ARG A 62 1.61 -15.40 9.19
C ARG A 62 1.56 -13.93 8.76
N ASP A 63 2.18 -13.58 7.64
CA ASP A 63 2.29 -12.19 7.20
C ASP A 63 0.90 -11.62 6.84
N MET A 64 0.05 -12.41 6.16
CA MET A 64 -1.35 -12.04 5.90
C MET A 64 -2.19 -11.90 7.17
N LEU A 65 -1.97 -12.77 8.17
CA LEU A 65 -2.66 -12.69 9.45
C LEU A 65 -2.24 -11.44 10.24
N GLN A 66 -0.96 -11.06 10.20
CA GLN A 66 -0.49 -9.83 10.86
C GLN A 66 -1.10 -8.58 10.23
N VAL A 67 -1.16 -8.52 8.89
CA VAL A 67 -1.88 -7.44 8.20
C VAL A 67 -3.34 -7.41 8.64
N TYR A 68 -4.03 -8.55 8.63
CA TYR A 68 -5.45 -8.61 8.99
C TYR A 68 -5.74 -8.19 10.45
N CYS A 69 -4.81 -8.46 11.37
CA CYS A 69 -4.97 -8.17 12.80
C CYS A 69 -4.48 -6.76 13.19
N CYS A 70 -3.91 -5.97 12.28
CA CYS A 70 -3.42 -4.63 12.60
C CYS A 70 -4.52 -3.55 12.48
N ASN A 71 -4.26 -2.37 13.05
CA ASN A 71 -5.09 -1.18 12.82
C ASN A 71 -4.60 -0.36 11.63
N PHE A 72 -3.30 -0.43 11.32
CA PHE A 72 -2.65 0.33 10.25
C PHE A 72 -1.54 -0.51 9.62
N VAL A 73 -1.44 -0.45 8.30
CA VAL A 73 -0.25 -0.89 7.57
C VAL A 73 0.62 0.34 7.29
N PHE A 74 1.89 0.29 7.70
CA PHE A 74 2.88 1.32 7.38
C PHE A 74 3.94 0.73 6.46
N VAL A 75 3.97 1.19 5.22
CA VAL A 75 4.85 0.72 4.15
C VAL A 75 6.11 1.57 4.08
N ASP A 76 7.28 0.94 4.10
CA ASP A 76 8.55 1.56 3.69
C ASP A 76 8.72 1.46 2.17
N ALA A 77 8.50 2.59 1.49
CA ALA A 77 8.69 2.76 0.04
C ALA A 77 9.75 3.82 -0.27
N ARG A 78 10.76 3.97 0.62
CA ARG A 78 11.94 4.82 0.38
C ARG A 78 12.80 4.25 -0.75
N GLY A 79 12.96 2.93 -0.78
CA GLY A 79 13.62 2.14 -1.82
C GLY A 79 12.64 1.36 -2.68
N ARG A 80 13.12 0.31 -3.34
CA ARG A 80 12.26 -0.62 -4.10
C ARG A 80 11.59 -1.59 -3.13
N CYS A 81 10.30 -1.83 -3.35
CA CYS A 81 9.52 -2.81 -2.60
C CYS A 81 9.44 -4.12 -3.37
N GLY A 82 9.51 -5.24 -2.64
CA GLY A 82 9.27 -6.57 -3.20
C GLY A 82 7.79 -6.86 -3.46
N LEU A 83 7.51 -7.98 -4.14
CA LEU A 83 6.15 -8.45 -4.44
C LEU A 83 5.27 -8.62 -3.20
N GLY A 84 5.87 -9.03 -2.07
CA GLY A 84 5.16 -9.21 -0.80
C GLY A 84 4.47 -7.93 -0.32
N VAL A 85 5.15 -6.79 -0.40
CA VAL A 85 4.60 -5.48 0.02
C VAL A 85 3.35 -5.14 -0.78
N GLY A 86 3.37 -5.34 -2.10
CA GLY A 86 2.18 -5.11 -2.94
C GLY A 86 1.00 -6.01 -2.57
N ALA A 87 1.27 -7.28 -2.26
CA ALA A 87 0.25 -8.23 -1.81
C ALA A 87 -0.35 -7.82 -0.44
N GLU A 88 0.49 -7.39 0.50
CA GLU A 88 0.07 -6.89 1.81
C GLU A 88 -0.80 -5.64 1.71
N MET A 89 -0.40 -4.67 0.87
CA MET A 89 -1.19 -3.46 0.61
C MET A 89 -2.56 -3.79 0.00
N MET A 90 -2.59 -4.70 -0.99
CA MET A 90 -3.84 -5.18 -1.59
C MET A 90 -4.74 -5.86 -0.55
N TRP A 91 -4.16 -6.74 0.27
CA TRP A 91 -4.88 -7.43 1.33
C TRP A 91 -5.45 -6.46 2.37
N ALA A 92 -4.72 -5.39 2.69
CA ALA A 92 -5.23 -4.32 3.54
C ALA A 92 -6.45 -3.62 2.92
N LYS A 93 -6.41 -3.29 1.62
CA LYS A 93 -7.56 -2.66 0.93
C LYS A 93 -8.79 -3.57 0.88
N LEU A 94 -8.61 -4.87 0.67
CA LEU A 94 -9.70 -5.85 0.71
C LEU A 94 -10.39 -5.91 2.08
N ASN A 95 -9.69 -5.54 3.15
CA ASN A 95 -10.20 -5.55 4.53
C ASN A 95 -10.44 -4.14 5.09
N ALA A 96 -10.45 -3.11 4.24
CA ALA A 96 -10.60 -1.71 4.63
C ALA A 96 -9.63 -1.27 5.75
N ILE A 97 -8.41 -1.81 5.75
CA ILE A 97 -7.35 -1.45 6.68
C ILE A 97 -6.57 -0.26 6.09
N PRO A 98 -6.38 0.84 6.84
CA PRO A 98 -5.61 1.99 6.37
C PRO A 98 -4.16 1.63 6.03
N VAL A 99 -3.67 2.16 4.92
CA VAL A 99 -2.30 2.02 4.43
C VAL A 99 -1.64 3.39 4.38
N ILE A 100 -0.58 3.56 5.16
CA ILE A 100 0.29 4.73 5.11
C ILE A 100 1.58 4.29 4.42
N THR A 101 2.07 5.07 3.47
CA THR A 101 3.30 4.76 2.76
C THR A 101 4.30 5.88 2.92
N LEU A 102 5.47 5.55 3.46
CA LEU A 102 6.63 6.43 3.50
C LEU A 102 7.29 6.43 2.12
N SER A 103 7.03 7.45 1.32
CA SER A 103 7.64 7.63 -0.01
C SER A 103 8.07 9.08 -0.20
N PRO A 104 9.28 9.45 0.28
CA PRO A 104 9.82 10.79 0.12
C PRO A 104 9.89 11.23 -1.34
N LYS A 105 9.81 12.54 -1.59
CA LYS A 105 9.99 13.09 -2.94
C LYS A 105 11.35 12.70 -3.52
N ASN A 106 11.35 12.53 -4.84
CA ASN A 106 12.51 12.15 -5.65
C ASN A 106 13.11 10.78 -5.33
N THR A 107 12.28 9.86 -4.82
CA THR A 107 12.62 8.44 -4.63
C THR A 107 12.14 7.59 -5.81
N HIS A 108 12.15 6.26 -5.65
CA HIS A 108 11.73 5.36 -6.71
C HIS A 108 10.25 5.51 -7.06
N TYR A 109 9.38 5.69 -6.06
CA TYR A 109 7.92 5.68 -6.22
C TYR A 109 7.26 7.07 -6.16
N ASN A 110 7.99 8.13 -5.81
CA ASN A 110 7.46 9.51 -5.76
C ASN A 110 8.49 10.47 -6.33
N LYS A 111 8.21 11.11 -7.46
CA LYS A 111 9.16 11.93 -8.24
C LYS A 111 8.53 13.26 -8.63
N SER A 112 9.27 14.36 -8.43
CA SER A 112 8.81 15.67 -8.91
C SER A 112 8.74 15.72 -10.44
N VAL A 113 9.65 15.02 -11.13
CA VAL A 113 9.66 14.87 -12.58
C VAL A 113 10.18 13.48 -12.94
N THR A 114 9.57 12.83 -13.93
CA THR A 114 10.08 11.59 -14.52
C THR A 114 9.76 11.51 -16.02
N SER A 115 10.29 10.48 -16.68
CA SER A 115 9.94 10.15 -18.07
C SER A 115 9.38 8.73 -18.10
N LEU A 116 8.14 8.59 -18.56
CA LEU A 116 7.45 7.31 -18.73
C LEU A 116 7.19 7.11 -20.20
N LEU A 117 7.76 6.05 -20.79
CA LEU A 117 7.61 5.73 -22.21
C LEU A 117 7.92 6.94 -23.12
N GLY A 118 8.93 7.73 -22.76
CA GLY A 118 9.35 8.93 -23.50
C GLY A 118 8.53 10.20 -23.20
N THR A 119 7.47 10.10 -22.40
CA THR A 119 6.63 11.25 -22.00
C THR A 119 7.11 11.82 -20.67
N ARG A 120 7.37 13.13 -20.63
CA ARG A 120 7.68 13.83 -19.38
C ARG A 120 6.42 13.91 -18.52
N VAL A 121 6.52 13.45 -17.27
CA VAL A 121 5.44 13.49 -16.28
C VAL A 121 5.94 14.25 -15.05
N GLU A 122 5.14 15.19 -14.57
CA GLU A 122 5.43 15.99 -13.38
C GLU A 122 4.60 15.50 -12.19
N ASN A 123 5.14 15.64 -10.97
CA ASN A 123 4.52 15.21 -9.72
C ASN A 123 4.03 13.75 -9.75
N TRP A 124 4.85 12.86 -10.31
CA TRP A 124 4.49 11.47 -10.49
C TRP A 124 4.63 10.67 -9.19
N ILE A 125 3.55 9.98 -8.81
CA ILE A 125 3.55 8.92 -7.79
C ILE A 125 3.22 7.61 -8.51
N HIS A 126 3.91 6.54 -8.14
CA HIS A 126 3.67 5.22 -8.72
C HIS A 126 2.21 4.81 -8.52
N PRO A 127 1.46 4.39 -9.56
CA PRO A 127 0.01 4.22 -9.48
C PRO A 127 -0.47 3.27 -8.38
N PHE A 128 0.30 2.23 -8.08
CA PHE A 128 -0.02 1.30 -7.00
C PHE A 128 0.20 1.89 -5.60
N ILE A 129 1.18 2.78 -5.43
CA ILE A 129 1.33 3.52 -4.17
C ILE A 129 0.15 4.49 -4.03
N GLU A 130 -0.11 5.29 -5.05
CA GLU A 130 -1.20 6.27 -5.02
C GLU A 130 -2.58 5.63 -4.76
N SER A 131 -2.86 4.52 -5.45
CA SER A 131 -4.20 3.90 -5.39
C SER A 131 -4.41 3.06 -4.13
N LEU A 132 -3.36 2.47 -3.55
CA LEU A 132 -3.48 1.57 -2.39
C LEU A 132 -3.18 2.26 -1.06
N SER A 133 -2.58 3.46 -1.07
CA SER A 133 -2.27 4.23 0.14
C SER A 133 -3.36 5.26 0.45
N ASP A 134 -3.76 5.33 1.72
CA ASP A 134 -4.60 6.38 2.28
C ASP A 134 -3.80 7.66 2.59
N CYS A 135 -2.48 7.50 2.75
CA CYS A 135 -1.52 8.58 2.92
C CYS A 135 -0.19 8.20 2.26
N VAL A 136 0.34 9.09 1.43
CA VAL A 136 1.71 9.01 0.91
C VAL A 136 2.53 10.09 1.62
N ALA A 137 3.24 9.69 2.67
CA ALA A 137 3.99 10.56 3.55
C ALA A 137 5.44 10.73 3.08
N GLU A 138 5.97 11.95 3.15
CA GLU A 138 7.38 12.22 2.82
C GLU A 138 8.34 11.90 3.97
N ASN A 139 7.82 11.80 5.20
CA ASN A 139 8.58 11.47 6.40
C ASN A 139 7.69 10.80 7.47
N LEU A 140 8.32 10.26 8.53
CA LEU A 140 7.60 9.57 9.60
C LEU A 140 6.63 10.47 10.38
N ALA A 141 6.94 11.76 10.53
CA ALA A 141 6.10 12.69 11.27
C ALA A 141 4.76 12.93 10.55
N GLU A 142 4.80 13.05 9.23
CA GLU A 142 3.58 13.16 8.41
C GLU A 142 2.72 11.89 8.51
N GLY A 143 3.34 10.70 8.39
CA GLY A 143 2.63 9.43 8.54
C GLY A 143 2.01 9.26 9.94
N ALA A 144 2.75 9.62 10.99
CA ALA A 144 2.26 9.60 12.36
C ALA A 144 1.11 10.60 12.59
N SER A 145 1.20 11.80 12.00
CA SER A 145 0.14 12.80 12.05
C SER A 145 -1.16 12.30 11.40
N TRP A 146 -1.03 11.58 10.27
CA TRP A 146 -2.17 10.95 9.62
C TRP A 146 -2.80 9.88 10.51
N ILE A 147 -1.99 9.00 11.13
CA ILE A 147 -2.48 8.00 12.10
C ILE A 147 -3.20 8.68 13.26
N ASN A 148 -2.64 9.76 13.84
CA ASN A 148 -3.28 10.53 14.90
C ASN A 148 -4.67 11.04 14.48
N THR A 149 -4.77 11.55 13.26
CA THR A 149 -6.04 12.03 12.70
C THR A 149 -7.04 10.89 12.56
N ALA A 150 -6.64 9.77 11.95
CA ALA A 150 -7.49 8.60 11.73
C ALA A 150 -7.99 7.96 13.04
N VAL A 151 -7.12 7.87 14.05
CA VAL A 151 -7.48 7.30 15.36
C VAL A 151 -8.53 8.14 16.09
N ASN A 152 -8.55 9.45 15.86
CA ASN A 152 -9.44 10.41 16.49
C ASN A 152 -10.67 10.79 15.64
N ASN A 153 -10.63 10.51 14.33
CA ASN A 153 -11.75 10.75 13.41
C ASN A 153 -12.24 9.44 12.80
N ARG A 154 -13.28 8.85 13.41
CA ARG A 154 -13.88 7.59 12.92
C ARG A 154 -14.57 7.72 11.55
N SER A 155 -14.86 8.94 11.12
CA SER A 155 -15.51 9.21 9.83
C SER A 155 -14.50 9.45 8.71
N MET A 156 -13.19 9.33 9.00
CA MET A 156 -12.16 9.45 7.99
C MET A 156 -12.34 8.34 6.93
N PRO A 157 -12.48 8.68 5.64
CA PRO A 157 -12.65 7.67 4.60
C PRO A 157 -11.36 6.86 4.46
N ILE A 158 -11.51 5.55 4.41
CA ILE A 158 -10.42 4.60 4.17
C ILE A 158 -10.68 3.94 2.82
N LYS A 159 -9.70 4.01 1.93
CA LYS A 159 -9.72 3.30 0.66
C LYS A 159 -9.89 1.81 0.91
N SER A 160 -10.78 1.21 0.16
CA SER A 160 -11.11 -0.22 0.21
C SER A 160 -11.09 -0.79 -1.21
N ILE A 161 -11.63 -2.00 -1.41
CA ILE A 161 -11.76 -2.61 -2.74
C ILE A 161 -12.57 -1.74 -3.71
N GLU A 162 -13.49 -0.93 -3.20
CA GLU A 162 -14.27 0.03 -3.96
C GLU A 162 -13.40 1.05 -4.70
N GLN A 163 -12.28 1.49 -4.11
CA GLN A 163 -11.34 2.40 -4.76
C GLN A 163 -10.71 1.76 -6.01
N ILE A 164 -10.46 0.45 -5.98
CA ILE A 164 -9.91 -0.28 -7.13
C ILE A 164 -10.96 -0.35 -8.24
N HIS A 165 -12.20 -0.67 -7.89
CA HIS A 165 -13.30 -0.63 -8.83
C HIS A 165 -13.46 0.78 -9.42
N GLU A 166 -13.43 1.83 -8.61
CA GLU A 166 -13.46 3.22 -9.06
C GLU A 166 -12.34 3.55 -10.05
N SER A 167 -11.10 3.14 -9.78
CA SER A 167 -9.99 3.34 -10.71
C SER A 167 -10.20 2.59 -12.03
N MET A 168 -10.75 1.37 -11.99
CA MET A 168 -11.10 0.62 -13.20
C MET A 168 -12.22 1.29 -13.99
N ARG A 169 -13.24 1.81 -13.32
CA ARG A 169 -14.33 2.57 -13.95
C ARG A 169 -13.81 3.84 -14.61
N TYR A 170 -12.96 4.57 -13.91
CA TYR A 170 -12.33 5.77 -14.44
C TYR A 170 -11.51 5.48 -15.71
N TYR A 171 -10.70 4.42 -15.72
CA TYR A 171 -10.00 3.98 -16.93
C TYR A 171 -10.98 3.61 -18.06
N HIS A 172 -12.02 2.85 -17.75
CA HIS A 172 -13.02 2.43 -18.73
C HIS A 172 -13.73 3.64 -19.38
N GLU A 173 -14.12 4.62 -18.58
CA GLU A 173 -14.86 5.81 -19.06
C GLU A 173 -13.97 6.81 -19.80
N ASN A 174 -12.70 6.95 -19.40
CA ASN A 174 -11.86 8.05 -19.85
C ASN A 174 -10.72 7.64 -20.78
N GLN A 175 -10.28 6.37 -20.76
CA GLN A 175 -9.04 5.94 -21.42
C GLN A 175 -9.24 4.75 -22.35
N LEU A 176 -10.20 3.85 -22.10
CA LEU A 176 -10.42 2.65 -22.91
C LEU A 176 -10.66 2.96 -24.39
N THR A 177 -11.28 4.11 -24.72
CA THR A 177 -11.49 4.53 -26.11
C THR A 177 -10.21 4.72 -26.91
N TYR A 178 -9.08 4.92 -26.24
CA TYR A 178 -7.76 5.12 -26.83
C TYR A 178 -6.88 3.86 -26.77
N ASP A 179 -7.32 2.82 -26.06
CA ASP A 179 -6.59 1.56 -25.86
C ASP A 179 -7.16 0.47 -26.76
N ILE A 180 -6.79 0.53 -28.05
CA ILE A 180 -7.28 -0.40 -29.08
C ILE A 180 -7.07 -1.87 -28.69
N PRO A 181 -5.87 -2.30 -28.21
CA PRO A 181 -5.68 -3.69 -27.80
C PRO A 181 -6.67 -4.14 -26.72
N MET A 182 -6.95 -3.30 -25.71
CA MET A 182 -7.89 -3.66 -24.66
C MET A 182 -9.35 -3.71 -25.18
N GLN A 183 -9.71 -2.82 -26.10
CA GLN A 183 -11.03 -2.87 -26.76
C GLN A 183 -11.23 -4.17 -27.55
N GLU A 184 -10.24 -4.59 -28.33
CA GLU A 184 -10.29 -5.82 -29.11
C GLU A 184 -10.50 -7.05 -28.22
N VAL A 185 -9.83 -7.11 -27.07
CA VAL A 185 -10.02 -8.18 -26.08
C VAL A 185 -11.46 -8.21 -25.56
N LEU A 186 -12.03 -7.06 -25.20
CA LEU A 186 -13.39 -7.00 -24.67
C LEU A 186 -14.45 -7.30 -25.74
N MET A 187 -14.24 -6.83 -26.98
CA MET A 187 -15.16 -7.07 -28.10
C MET A 187 -15.15 -8.53 -28.56
N SER A 188 -13.99 -9.19 -28.52
CA SER A 188 -13.84 -10.58 -28.97
C SER A 188 -14.23 -11.62 -27.90
N ASN A 189 -14.41 -11.21 -26.64
CA ASN A 189 -14.74 -12.11 -25.53
C ASN A 189 -15.92 -11.60 -24.68
N ILE A 190 -17.08 -12.23 -24.88
CA ILE A 190 -18.34 -11.86 -24.21
C ILE A 190 -18.26 -12.02 -22.67
N ASP A 191 -17.58 -13.04 -22.17
CA ASP A 191 -17.50 -13.32 -20.73
C ASP A 191 -16.68 -12.23 -20.01
N LEU A 192 -15.58 -11.78 -20.62
CA LEU A 192 -14.78 -10.67 -20.09
C LEU A 192 -15.54 -9.35 -20.14
N SER A 193 -16.30 -9.11 -21.21
CA SER A 193 -17.21 -7.97 -21.32
C SER A 193 -18.26 -7.96 -20.21
N ILE A 194 -18.88 -9.11 -19.91
CA ILE A 194 -19.85 -9.25 -18.82
C ILE A 194 -19.18 -8.97 -17.46
N ARG A 195 -17.98 -9.50 -17.22
CA ARG A 195 -17.23 -9.27 -15.97
C ARG A 195 -16.87 -7.80 -15.75
N ILE A 196 -16.50 -7.06 -16.79
CA ILE A 196 -16.25 -5.62 -16.67
C ILE A 196 -17.55 -4.85 -16.38
N LYS A 197 -18.66 -5.22 -17.02
CA LYS A 197 -19.97 -4.61 -16.75
C LYS A 197 -20.43 -4.85 -15.31
N SER A 198 -20.08 -5.97 -14.68
CA SER A 198 -20.43 -6.21 -13.28
C SER A 198 -19.72 -5.29 -12.28
N ILE A 199 -18.64 -4.61 -12.70
CA ILE A 199 -17.95 -3.58 -11.91
C ILE A 199 -18.70 -2.23 -12.01
N ASN A 200 -19.62 -2.12 -12.98
CA ASN A 200 -20.45 -0.95 -13.30
C ASN A 200 -21.95 -1.26 -13.15
N PRO A 201 -22.51 -1.48 -11.95
CA PRO A 201 -23.94 -1.78 -11.80
C PRO A 201 -24.89 -0.61 -12.13
N SER A 202 -24.37 0.56 -12.51
CA SER A 202 -25.12 1.80 -12.74
C SER A 202 -25.24 2.21 -14.22
N SER A 203 -25.40 1.25 -15.13
CA SER A 203 -25.74 1.49 -16.54
C SER A 203 -26.90 0.63 -17.01
#